data_AF-A0A8J2LK95-F1
#
_entry.id   AF-A0A8J2LK95-F1
#
_cell.length_a   1.000
_cell.length_b   1.000
_cell.length_c   1.000
_cell.angle_alpha   90.00
_cell.angle_beta   90.00
_cell.angle_gamma   90.00
#
_symmetry.space_group_name_H-M   'P 1'
#
loop_
_entity.id
_entity.type
_entity.pdbx_description
1 polymer ?
#
loop_
_entity_poly.entity_id
_entity_poly.type
_entity_poly.pdbx_seq_one_letter_code
_entity_poly.pdbx_strand_id
1 'polypeptide(L)'
;MCSKGSLKRVNGKRDGKPLKCFYETKVNLYWTISPLKMELLSRDPQIYQIYDILTDGKIQILEKLVKHSLQRSTVKDAKRSGINAKKIVSTRTSVG
;
A
#
# COMPACT_ATOMS: atom_id res chain seq x y z
N MET A 1 -0.94 -13.21 -12.54
CA MET A 1 -0.83 -13.11 -11.06
C MET A 1 0.18 -14.14 -10.59
N CYS A 2 0.90 -13.90 -9.48
CA CYS A 2 1.77 -14.92 -8.89
C CYS A 2 0.90 -16.12 -8.45
N SER A 3 0.56 -17.01 -9.38
CA SER A 3 -0.31 -18.15 -9.13
C SER A 3 0.38 -19.13 -8.19
N LYS A 4 -0.37 -19.61 -7.21
CA LYS A 4 0.06 -20.60 -6.21
C LYS A 4 0.84 -21.73 -6.91
N GLY A 5 2.11 -21.89 -6.55
CA GLY A 5 2.94 -23.01 -7.02
C GLY A 5 4.00 -22.69 -8.08
N SER A 6 4.24 -21.43 -8.44
CA SER A 6 5.33 -21.12 -9.39
C SER A 6 6.11 -19.88 -8.98
N LEU A 7 7.31 -20.10 -8.46
CA LEU A 7 8.47 -19.18 -8.44
C LEU A 7 8.91 -18.79 -9.87
N LYS A 8 7.96 -18.54 -10.77
CA LYS A 8 8.25 -18.19 -12.15
C LYS A 8 8.34 -16.67 -12.24
N ARG A 9 9.44 -16.21 -12.84
CA ARG A 9 9.55 -14.84 -13.34
C ARG A 9 8.30 -14.56 -14.18
N VAL A 10 7.46 -13.65 -13.73
CA VAL A 10 6.34 -13.19 -14.55
C VAL A 10 6.96 -12.26 -15.58
N ASN A 11 6.93 -12.66 -16.85
CA ASN A 11 7.43 -11.85 -17.97
C ASN A 11 6.49 -10.66 -18.26
N GLY A 12 6.10 -9.90 -17.24
CA GLY A 12 5.56 -8.57 -17.42
C GLY A 12 6.73 -7.60 -17.53
N LYS A 13 6.83 -6.85 -18.63
CA LYS A 13 7.75 -5.72 -18.74
C LYS A 13 6.96 -4.45 -18.40
N ARG A 14 7.21 -3.88 -17.23
CA ARG A 14 7.04 -2.43 -16.98
C ARG A 14 8.45 -1.85 -16.93
N ASP A 15 8.71 -0.80 -17.72
CA ASP A 15 10.01 -0.13 -17.84
C ASP A 15 11.17 -1.00 -18.37
N GLY A 16 10.86 -2.01 -19.18
CA GLY A 16 11.85 -2.87 -19.83
C GLY A 16 12.55 -3.89 -18.91
N LYS A 17 12.21 -3.92 -17.61
CA LYS A 17 12.77 -4.86 -16.62
C LYS A 17 11.75 -5.95 -16.25
N PRO A 18 12.17 -7.20 -16.03
CA PRO A 18 11.24 -8.28 -15.65
C PRO A 18 10.73 -8.06 -14.22
N LEU A 19 9.40 -8.07 -14.06
CA LEU A 19 8.75 -8.10 -12.74
C LEU A 19 9.06 -9.44 -12.05
N LYS A 20 9.32 -9.40 -10.74
CA LYS A 20 9.80 -10.57 -9.98
C LYS A 20 8.85 -10.85 -8.80
N CYS A 21 8.25 -12.05 -8.80
CA CYS A 21 7.62 -12.64 -7.63
C CYS A 21 8.68 -13.37 -6.79
N PHE A 22 8.64 -13.24 -5.47
CA PHE A 22 9.51 -13.97 -4.56
C PHE A 22 8.89 -14.13 -3.17
N TYR A 23 9.36 -15.13 -2.43
CA TYR A 23 9.08 -15.25 -1.02
C TYR A 23 10.18 -14.55 -0.22
N GLU A 24 9.80 -13.58 0.61
CA GLU A 24 10.73 -12.93 1.54
C GLU A 24 10.75 -13.71 2.86
N THR A 25 11.95 -14.10 3.29
CA THR A 25 12.21 -14.94 4.47
C THR A 25 13.34 -14.42 5.34
N LYS A 26 14.12 -13.44 4.85
CA LYS A 26 15.42 -13.09 5.42
C LYS A 26 15.37 -11.91 6.37
N VAL A 27 14.40 -11.01 6.21
CA VAL A 27 14.35 -9.75 6.97
C VAL A 27 13.91 -9.96 8.43
N ASN A 28 13.22 -11.07 8.77
CA ASN A 28 12.81 -11.44 10.13
C ASN A 28 12.71 -12.97 10.25
N LEU A 29 13.15 -13.49 11.40
CA LEU A 29 13.13 -14.93 11.73
C LEU A 29 11.73 -15.55 11.59
N TYR A 30 10.67 -14.82 11.91
CA TYR A 30 9.29 -15.29 11.74
C TYR A 30 8.96 -15.59 10.26
N TRP A 31 9.54 -14.84 9.32
CA TRP A 31 9.29 -15.08 7.89
C TRP A 31 10.02 -16.32 7.35
N THR A 32 10.91 -16.93 8.13
CA THR A 32 11.46 -18.25 7.78
C THR A 32 10.38 -19.34 7.87
N ILE A 33 9.51 -19.27 8.88
CA ILE A 33 8.39 -20.22 9.05
C ILE A 33 7.11 -19.76 8.34
N SER A 34 6.96 -18.46 8.09
CA SER A 34 5.81 -17.88 7.39
C SER A 34 6.25 -16.85 6.34
N PRO A 35 6.74 -17.30 5.16
CA PRO A 35 7.29 -16.42 4.14
C PRO A 35 6.29 -15.42 3.57
N LEU A 36 6.71 -14.17 3.36
CA LEU A 36 5.87 -13.15 2.72
C LEU A 36 5.86 -13.34 1.21
N LYS A 37 4.67 -13.34 0.61
CA LYS A 37 4.50 -13.35 -0.85
C LYS A 37 4.67 -11.94 -1.39
N MET A 38 5.74 -11.66 -2.13
CA MET A 38 6.02 -10.33 -2.65
C MET A 38 6.17 -10.31 -4.16
N GLU A 39 5.77 -9.20 -4.79
CA GLU A 39 6.02 -8.90 -6.19
C GLU A 39 6.60 -7.49 -6.34
N LEU A 40 7.70 -7.38 -7.07
CA LEU A 40 8.26 -6.10 -7.49
C LEU A 40 7.46 -5.56 -8.69
N LEU A 41 6.72 -4.46 -8.49
CA LEU A 41 5.86 -3.82 -9.49
C LEU A 41 6.54 -2.72 -10.31
N SER A 42 7.47 -1.99 -9.71
CA SER A 42 8.35 -1.02 -10.36
C SER A 42 9.65 -0.90 -9.59
N ARG A 43 10.73 -0.53 -10.27
CA ARG A 43 12.03 -0.24 -9.65
C ARG A 43 12.28 1.25 -9.48
N ASP A 44 11.60 2.07 -10.26
CA ASP A 44 11.77 3.51 -10.25
C ASP A 44 10.41 4.20 -10.50
N PRO A 45 9.68 4.57 -9.42
CA PRO A 45 10.01 4.35 -8.02
C PRO A 45 9.90 2.87 -7.62
N GLN A 46 10.61 2.47 -6.57
CA GLN A 46 10.56 1.08 -6.08
C GLN A 46 9.21 0.78 -5.43
N ILE A 47 8.42 -0.09 -6.05
CA ILE A 47 7.08 -0.48 -5.59
C ILE A 47 7.03 -1.99 -5.41
N TYR A 48 6.65 -2.44 -4.22
CA TYR A 48 6.36 -3.84 -3.94
C TYR A 48 4.88 -4.03 -3.60
N GLN A 49 4.31 -5.12 -4.09
CA GLN A 49 3.02 -5.62 -3.65
C GLN A 49 3.22 -6.84 -2.76
N ILE A 50 2.60 -6.83 -1.58
CA ILE A 50 2.59 -7.95 -0.64
C ILE A 50 1.22 -8.62 -0.71
N TYR A 51 1.21 -9.91 -0.97
CA TYR A 51 -0.01 -10.70 -1.11
C TYR A 51 -0.35 -11.44 0.18
N ASP A 52 -1.65 -11.66 0.39
CA ASP A 52 -2.22 -12.44 1.49
C ASP A 52 -1.79 -11.97 2.90
N ILE A 53 -1.45 -10.69 3.07
CA ILE A 53 -1.02 -10.14 4.36
C ILE A 53 -2.16 -10.05 5.38
N LEU A 54 -3.39 -9.83 4.90
CA LEU A 54 -4.61 -9.85 5.68
C LEU A 54 -5.55 -10.88 5.05
N THR A 55 -6.12 -11.73 5.89
CA THR A 55 -7.20 -12.63 5.49
C THR A 55 -8.52 -11.86 5.43
N ASP A 56 -9.48 -12.35 4.64
CA ASP A 56 -10.80 -11.71 4.51
C ASP A 56 -11.49 -11.49 5.86
N GLY A 57 -11.35 -12.45 6.79
CA GLY A 57 -11.88 -12.31 8.15
C GLY A 57 -11.23 -11.18 8.94
N LYS A 58 -9.91 -10.96 8.79
CA LYS A 58 -9.22 -9.83 9.44
C LYS A 58 -9.63 -8.49 8.82
N ILE A 59 -9.85 -8.46 7.50
CA ILE A 59 -10.35 -7.27 6.81
C ILE A 59 -11.73 -6.88 7.38
N GLN A 60 -12.65 -7.84 7.50
CA GLN A 60 -13.97 -7.60 8.08
C GLN A 60 -13.92 -7.11 9.54
N ILE A 61 -13.01 -7.66 10.35
CA ILE A 61 -12.82 -7.19 11.73
C ILE A 61 -12.34 -5.73 11.71
N LEU A 62 -11.34 -5.41 10.88
CA LEU A 62 -10.81 -4.06 10.78
C LEU A 62 -11.91 -3.06 10.35
N GLU A 63 -12.70 -3.41 9.33
CA GLU A 63 -13.83 -2.62 8.87
C GLU A 63 -14.85 -2.34 9.99
N LYS A 64 -15.19 -3.35 10.79
CA LYS A 64 -16.10 -3.20 11.93
C LYS A 64 -15.54 -2.25 12.99
N LEU A 65 -14.25 -2.36 13.29
CA LEU A 65 -13.59 -1.53 14.31
C LEU A 65 -13.54 -0.04 13.92
N VAL A 66 -13.32 0.25 12.63
CA VAL A 66 -13.17 1.64 12.17
C VAL A 66 -14.48 2.30 11.76
N LYS A 67 -15.56 1.52 11.57
CA LYS A 67 -16.85 2.01 11.04
C LYS A 67 -17.39 3.26 11.74
N HIS A 68 -17.17 3.38 13.04
CA HIS A 68 -17.65 4.51 13.84
C HIS A 68 -16.66 5.67 13.98
N SER A 69 -15.38 5.47 13.63
CA SER A 69 -14.32 6.46 13.80
C SER A 69 -13.83 7.08 12.48
N LEU A 70 -14.23 6.52 11.33
CA LEU A 70 -13.90 7.09 10.03
C LEU A 70 -14.57 8.47 9.85
N GLN A 71 -13.75 9.46 9.51
CA GLN A 71 -14.19 10.82 9.20
C GLN A 71 -13.68 11.24 7.83
N ARG A 72 -14.36 12.22 7.21
CA ARG A 72 -13.93 12.80 5.94
C ARG A 72 -12.55 13.42 6.08
N SER A 73 -11.62 13.08 5.18
CA SER A 73 -10.30 13.72 5.10
C SER A 73 -10.44 15.23 4.84
N THR A 74 -9.63 16.03 5.54
CA THR A 74 -9.61 17.50 5.43
C THR A 74 -8.21 18.00 5.09
N VAL A 75 -8.13 19.00 4.21
CA VAL A 75 -6.88 19.69 3.87
C VAL A 75 -6.89 21.06 4.52
N LYS A 76 -5.83 21.42 5.24
CA LYS A 76 -5.63 22.74 5.84
C LYS A 76 -4.80 23.62 4.90
N ASP A 77 -5.18 24.89 4.78
CA ASP A 77 -4.40 25.87 4.03
C ASP A 77 -3.17 26.31 4.85
N ALA A 78 -1.97 26.03 4.34
CA ALA A 78 -0.71 26.35 5.01
C ALA A 78 -0.42 27.86 5.04
N LYS A 79 -1.01 28.67 4.14
CA LYS A 79 -0.68 30.10 4.00
C LYS A 79 -1.42 31.02 4.99
N ARG A 80 -2.28 30.48 5.84
CA ARG A 80 -3.08 31.26 6.83
C ARG A 80 -2.86 30.80 8.26
N SER A 81 -1.61 30.52 8.62
CA SER A 81 -1.18 30.25 10.00
C SER A 81 -1.09 31.54 10.84
N GLY A 82 -2.12 32.40 10.79
CA GLY A 82 -2.25 33.59 11.63
C GLY A 82 -3.51 33.50 12.47
N ILE A 83 -3.35 33.12 13.74
CA ILE A 83 -4.23 33.26 14.93
C ILE A 83 -5.69 32.74 14.84
N ASN A 84 -6.29 32.48 13.67
CA ASN A 84 -7.63 31.88 13.52
C ASN A 84 -7.68 30.88 12.34
N ALA A 85 -6.76 29.91 12.32
CA ALA A 85 -6.58 28.96 11.22
C ALA A 85 -7.60 27.79 11.22
N LYS A 86 -8.90 28.10 11.24
CA LYS A 86 -10.00 27.09 11.18
C LYS A 86 -10.77 27.18 9.86
N LYS A 87 -10.07 27.24 8.72
CA LYS A 87 -10.72 27.17 7.40
C LYS A 87 -10.25 25.91 6.67
N ILE A 88 -11.14 24.93 6.57
CA ILE A 88 -10.96 23.75 5.72
C ILE A 88 -11.05 24.21 4.27
N VAL A 89 -10.09 23.81 3.43
CA VAL A 89 -10.08 24.19 2.01
C VAL A 89 -11.28 23.54 1.31
N SER A 90 -12.16 24.36 0.73
CA SER A 90 -13.38 23.90 0.03
C SER A 90 -13.17 23.63 -1.46
N THR A 91 -12.00 23.98 -2.00
CA THR A 91 -11.63 23.85 -3.42
C THR A 91 -10.50 22.82 -3.60
N ARG A 92 -10.41 22.23 -4.79
CA ARG A 92 -9.35 21.25 -5.10
C ARG A 92 -8.00 21.97 -5.08
N THR A 93 -7.03 21.42 -4.35
CA THR A 93 -5.66 21.95 -4.28
C THR A 93 -4.80 21.55 -5.49
N SER A 94 -5.37 20.89 -6.50
CA SER A 94 -4.66 20.60 -7.75
C SER A 94 -4.49 21.90 -8.52
N VAL A 95 -3.25 22.42 -8.54
CA VAL A 95 -2.84 23.47 -9.48
C VAL A 95 -2.81 22.82 -10.86
N GLY A 96 -3.68 23.29 -11.76
CA GLY A 96 -3.59 22.97 -13.19
C GLY A 96 -2.51 23.80 -13.86
#